data_AF-A0A969FYG5-F1
#
_entry.id   AF-A0A969FYG5-F1
#
_cell.length_a   1.000
_cell.length_b   1.000
_cell.length_c   1.000
_cell.angle_alpha   90.00
_cell.angle_beta   90.00
_cell.angle_gamma   90.00
#
_symmetry.space_group_name_H-M   'P 1'
#
loop_
_entity.id
_entity.type
_entity.pdbx_description
1 polymer ?
#
loop_
_entity_poly.entity_id
_entity_poly.type
_entity_poly.pdbx_seq_one_letter_code
_entity_poly.pdbx_strand_id
1 'polypeptide(L)'
;MDQVRSLPRIFKKSTKKLTDGALNNCSGAWNEYIAASYLTYFSLKFNKSSESKIAIITDLPATVVKNGSTFLKLFRDEEFEPGQSLHPLKEIKKQIFFPSPDLIVLSLNKSFYKLHNIVDLLDQQARTPYQSNLYPELEGQITASNILSVASLKTSYRPDRRYQPLFETAMIKAITYGLEQNWKYYMIASQVSTSDEILFNNLISPHEIVMKYLEVKNVSTRFVDQTYIYKDKDSLSHIFRELTAQN
;
A
#
# COMPACT_ATOMS: atom_id res chain seq x y z
N MET A 1 -4.77 -25.59 -27.73
CA MET A 1 -5.70 -26.62 -27.23
C MET A 1 -6.16 -26.19 -25.86
N ASP A 2 -7.39 -25.68 -25.79
CA ASP A 2 -7.97 -25.01 -24.65
C ASP A 2 -8.31 -25.98 -23.51
N GLN A 3 -7.71 -25.78 -22.34
CA GLN A 3 -8.21 -26.38 -21.10
C GLN A 3 -9.37 -25.54 -20.59
N VAL A 4 -10.58 -25.92 -20.98
CA VAL A 4 -11.82 -25.43 -20.36
C VAL A 4 -11.81 -25.88 -18.89
N ARG A 5 -11.41 -24.99 -17.99
CA ARG A 5 -11.56 -25.18 -16.54
C ARG A 5 -13.04 -25.35 -16.23
N SER A 6 -13.45 -26.56 -15.85
CA SER A 6 -14.83 -26.87 -15.52
C SER A 6 -15.33 -25.96 -14.39
N LEU A 7 -16.41 -25.21 -14.64
CA LEU A 7 -17.11 -24.41 -13.63
C LEU A 7 -17.49 -25.28 -12.40
N PRO A 8 -17.40 -24.76 -11.17
CA PRO A 8 -17.78 -25.50 -9.97
C PRO A 8 -19.22 -26.03 -10.05
N ARG A 9 -19.44 -27.26 -9.56
CA ARG A 9 -20.74 -27.99 -9.59
C ARG A 9 -21.96 -27.18 -9.09
N ILE A 10 -21.74 -26.17 -8.26
CA ILE A 10 -22.78 -25.33 -7.63
C ILE A 10 -23.54 -24.48 -8.66
N PHE A 11 -22.91 -24.08 -9.77
CA PHE A 11 -23.54 -23.20 -10.77
C PHE A 11 -24.33 -23.94 -11.85
N LYS A 12 -24.33 -25.28 -11.86
CA LYS A 12 -25.10 -26.07 -12.85
C LYS A 12 -26.63 -25.91 -12.74
N LYS A 13 -27.13 -25.33 -11.64
CA LYS A 13 -28.57 -25.06 -11.42
C LYS A 13 -28.98 -23.60 -11.65
N SER A 14 -28.05 -22.72 -12.04
CA SER A 14 -28.34 -21.30 -12.31
C SER A 14 -28.63 -21.08 -13.79
N THR A 15 -29.70 -20.35 -14.12
CA THR A 15 -29.97 -19.88 -15.49
C THR A 15 -29.05 -18.74 -15.94
N LYS A 16 -28.35 -18.09 -14.99
CA LYS A 16 -27.36 -17.04 -15.28
C LYS A 16 -26.00 -17.68 -15.53
N LYS A 17 -25.41 -17.41 -16.70
CA LYS A 17 -24.04 -17.79 -17.04
C LYS A 17 -23.06 -16.87 -16.31
N LEU A 18 -22.09 -17.46 -15.61
CA LEU A 18 -20.92 -16.75 -15.11
C LEU A 18 -20.02 -16.37 -16.29
N THR A 19 -19.58 -15.12 -16.31
CA THR A 19 -18.59 -14.65 -17.28
C THR A 19 -17.18 -14.85 -16.73
N ASP A 20 -16.20 -15.05 -17.62
CA ASP A 20 -14.79 -15.12 -17.22
C ASP A 20 -14.32 -13.82 -16.54
N GLY A 21 -14.90 -12.67 -16.94
CA GLY A 21 -14.67 -11.39 -16.27
C GLY A 21 -15.09 -11.41 -14.79
N ALA A 22 -16.27 -11.94 -14.48
CA ALA A 22 -16.74 -12.06 -13.10
C ALA A 22 -15.86 -13.00 -12.27
N LEU A 23 -15.42 -14.13 -12.85
CA LEU A 23 -14.51 -15.06 -12.18
C LEU A 23 -13.12 -14.45 -11.94
N ASN A 24 -12.57 -13.74 -12.92
CA ASN A 24 -11.27 -13.07 -12.79
C ASN A 24 -11.32 -11.96 -11.73
N ASN A 25 -12.40 -11.18 -11.67
CA ASN A 25 -12.59 -10.16 -10.64
C ASN A 25 -12.73 -10.79 -9.25
N CYS A 26 -13.50 -11.87 -9.13
CA CYS A 26 -13.65 -12.62 -7.87
C CYS A 26 -12.30 -13.21 -7.41
N SER A 27 -11.55 -13.82 -8.33
CA SER A 27 -10.20 -14.34 -8.02
C SER A 27 -9.25 -13.24 -7.56
N GLY A 28 -9.32 -12.06 -8.18
CA GLY A 28 -8.51 -10.92 -7.79
C GLY A 28 -8.84 -10.42 -6.38
N ALA A 29 -10.13 -10.22 -6.12
CA ALA A 29 -10.62 -9.80 -4.81
C ALA A 29 -10.25 -10.80 -3.70
N TRP A 30 -10.40 -12.11 -3.94
CA TRP A 30 -9.99 -13.14 -2.98
C TRP A 30 -8.48 -13.14 -2.73
N ASN A 31 -7.68 -12.95 -3.77
CA ASN A 31 -6.24 -12.95 -3.65
C ASN A 31 -5.72 -11.74 -2.84
N GLU A 32 -6.31 -10.56 -3.06
CA GLU A 32 -6.00 -9.36 -2.28
C GLU A 32 -6.51 -9.49 -0.83
N TYR A 33 -7.72 -10.04 -0.65
CA TYR A 33 -8.31 -10.32 0.68
C TYR A 33 -7.40 -11.23 1.53
N ILE A 34 -6.91 -12.33 0.95
CA ILE A 34 -6.06 -13.29 1.65
C ILE A 34 -4.75 -12.64 2.08
N ALA A 35 -4.10 -11.90 1.18
CA ALA A 35 -2.86 -11.21 1.48
C ALA A 35 -3.05 -10.13 2.56
N ALA A 36 -4.06 -9.28 2.44
CA ALA A 36 -4.39 -8.26 3.44
C ALA A 36 -4.66 -8.90 4.82
N SER A 37 -5.48 -9.95 4.88
CA SER A 37 -5.80 -10.66 6.13
C SER A 37 -4.53 -11.22 6.80
N TYR A 38 -3.64 -11.85 6.03
CA TYR A 38 -2.40 -12.42 6.57
C TYR A 38 -1.41 -11.34 7.02
N LEU A 39 -1.24 -10.26 6.26
CA LEU A 39 -0.36 -9.16 6.65
C LEU A 39 -0.83 -8.53 7.96
N THR A 40 -2.12 -8.27 8.11
CA THR A 40 -2.70 -7.77 9.37
C THR A 40 -2.55 -8.79 10.50
N TYR A 41 -2.74 -10.08 10.24
CA TYR A 41 -2.48 -11.13 11.22
C TYR A 41 -1.03 -11.18 11.70
N PHE A 42 -0.06 -10.97 10.80
CA PHE A 42 1.36 -10.89 11.18
C PHE A 42 1.65 -9.64 12.01
N SER A 43 1.01 -8.50 11.70
CA SER A 43 1.07 -7.30 12.54
C SER A 43 0.57 -7.58 13.96
N LEU A 44 -0.59 -8.24 14.13
CA LEU A 44 -1.10 -8.65 15.44
C LEU A 44 -0.12 -9.54 16.20
N LYS A 45 0.50 -10.51 15.51
CA LYS A 45 1.51 -11.37 16.13
C LYS A 45 2.74 -10.60 16.58
N PHE A 46 3.27 -9.73 15.71
CA PHE A 46 4.42 -8.89 16.02
C PHE A 46 4.14 -8.01 17.25
N ASN A 47 2.95 -7.41 17.30
CA ASN A 47 2.56 -6.50 18.38
C ASN A 47 2.40 -7.19 19.75
N LYS A 48 2.19 -8.52 19.79
CA LYS A 48 2.12 -9.29 21.04
C LYS A 48 3.51 -9.50 21.67
N SER A 49 4.56 -9.60 20.85
CA SER A 49 5.92 -9.92 21.31
C SER A 49 6.90 -8.75 21.25
N SER A 50 6.55 -7.65 20.58
CA SER A 50 7.44 -6.51 20.36
C SER A 50 7.07 -5.29 21.21
N GLU A 51 8.05 -4.49 21.60
CA GLU A 51 7.82 -3.18 22.23
C GLU A 51 7.33 -2.15 21.21
N SER A 52 7.93 -2.16 20.00
CA SER A 52 7.48 -1.39 18.85
C SER A 52 6.12 -1.88 18.40
N LYS A 53 5.23 -0.95 18.03
CA LYS A 53 3.89 -1.28 17.55
C LYS A 53 3.74 -0.94 16.08
N ILE A 54 3.20 -1.88 15.32
CA ILE A 54 2.95 -1.74 13.89
C ILE A 54 1.44 -1.73 13.65
N ALA A 55 0.99 -0.85 12.76
CA ALA A 55 -0.33 -0.97 12.15
C ALA A 55 -0.18 -1.12 10.64
N ILE A 56 -1.04 -1.94 10.03
CA ILE A 56 -1.13 -2.03 8.57
C ILE A 56 -2.56 -1.64 8.21
N ILE A 57 -2.73 -0.61 7.39
CA ILE A 57 -4.03 -0.19 6.86
C ILE A 57 -4.22 -0.88 5.50
N THR A 58 -5.32 -1.61 5.33
CA THR A 58 -5.65 -2.35 4.09
C THR A 58 -6.93 -1.88 3.41
N ASP A 59 -7.69 -0.97 4.03
CA ASP A 59 -9.01 -0.53 3.56
C ASP A 59 -9.10 0.99 3.35
N LEU A 60 -8.12 1.52 2.62
CA LEU A 60 -8.12 2.94 2.34
C LEU A 60 -9.33 3.36 1.49
N PRO A 61 -10.08 4.40 1.88
CA PRO A 61 -11.15 4.92 1.06
C PRO A 61 -10.57 5.56 -0.20
N ALA A 62 -11.23 5.34 -1.34
CA ALA A 62 -10.80 5.91 -2.61
C ALA A 62 -10.63 7.45 -2.52
N THR A 63 -9.52 7.95 -3.09
CA THR A 63 -9.27 9.38 -3.20
C THR A 63 -10.39 10.10 -3.96
N VAL A 64 -11.00 11.10 -3.31
CA VAL A 64 -12.03 11.96 -3.90
C VAL A 64 -11.39 13.30 -4.30
N VAL A 65 -11.49 13.66 -5.58
CA VAL A 65 -10.86 14.87 -6.17
C VAL A 65 -11.19 16.17 -5.42
N LYS A 66 -12.35 16.28 -4.76
CA LYS A 66 -12.68 17.51 -4.01
C LYS A 66 -11.96 17.64 -2.67
N ASN A 67 -11.43 16.53 -2.13
CA ASN A 67 -10.97 16.45 -0.74
C ASN A 67 -9.46 16.16 -0.61
N GLY A 68 -8.69 16.22 -1.70
CA GLY A 68 -7.27 15.86 -1.71
C GLY A 68 -7.03 14.34 -1.63
N SER A 69 -5.75 13.95 -1.71
CA SER A 69 -5.31 12.56 -1.54
C SER A 69 -5.73 11.98 -0.18
N THR A 70 -6.35 10.80 -0.19
CA THR A 70 -6.66 10.04 1.04
C THR A 70 -5.41 9.80 1.88
N PHE A 71 -4.28 9.50 1.23
CA PHE A 71 -3.00 9.28 1.92
C PHE A 71 -2.59 10.50 2.75
N LEU A 72 -2.72 11.71 2.19
CA LEU A 72 -2.32 12.94 2.89
C LEU A 72 -3.23 13.31 4.06
N LYS A 73 -4.45 12.78 4.12
CA LYS A 73 -5.39 13.01 5.23
C LYS A 73 -5.05 12.23 6.48
N LEU A 74 -4.21 11.20 6.40
CA LEU A 74 -3.72 10.51 7.59
C LEU A 74 -2.91 11.44 8.48
N PHE A 75 -2.23 12.42 7.88
CA PHE A 75 -1.34 13.29 8.62
C PHE A 75 -2.10 14.32 9.46
N ARG A 76 -1.58 14.55 10.67
CA ARG A 76 -2.03 15.64 11.52
C ARG A 76 -1.89 16.98 10.81
N ASP A 77 -2.77 17.93 11.08
CA ASP A 77 -2.68 19.24 10.46
C ASP A 77 -1.39 19.99 10.87
N GLU A 78 -0.88 19.72 12.07
CA GLU A 78 0.39 20.28 12.54
C GLU A 78 1.56 19.92 11.62
N GLU A 79 1.57 18.74 10.98
CA GLU A 79 2.64 18.33 10.06
C GLU A 79 2.82 19.31 8.88
N PHE A 80 1.81 20.13 8.59
CA PHE A 80 1.82 21.12 7.53
C PHE A 80 2.15 22.54 8.03
N GLU A 81 2.35 22.75 9.33
CA GLU A 81 2.71 24.06 9.89
C GLU A 81 4.22 24.36 9.76
N PRO A 82 4.63 25.65 9.80
CA PRO A 82 6.04 26.03 9.64
C PRO A 82 6.98 25.26 10.58
N GLY A 83 8.07 24.74 10.01
CA GLY A 83 9.06 23.95 10.75
C GLY A 83 8.77 22.45 10.84
N GLN A 84 7.64 21.98 10.29
CA GLN A 84 7.30 20.56 10.23
C GLN A 84 7.60 19.94 8.86
N SER A 85 7.74 18.61 8.83
CA SER A 85 8.21 17.86 7.68
C SER A 85 7.36 18.02 6.41
N LEU A 86 6.05 18.17 6.55
CA LEU A 86 5.13 18.28 5.41
C LEU A 86 4.71 19.72 5.10
N HIS A 87 5.28 20.72 5.78
CA HIS A 87 4.98 22.13 5.59
C HIS A 87 5.00 22.59 4.12
N PRO A 88 5.98 22.20 3.27
CA PRO A 88 6.01 22.64 1.88
C PRO A 88 4.80 22.20 1.06
N LEU A 89 4.03 21.21 1.53
CA LEU A 89 2.79 20.78 0.89
C LEU A 89 1.56 21.59 1.30
N LYS A 90 1.60 22.42 2.35
CA LYS A 90 0.40 23.07 2.96
C LYS A 90 -0.51 23.71 1.91
N GLU A 91 0.06 24.52 1.02
CA GLU A 91 -0.67 25.29 0.01
C GLU A 91 -1.14 24.44 -1.19
N ILE A 92 -0.48 23.30 -1.44
CA ILE A 92 -0.73 22.45 -2.61
C ILE A 92 -1.37 21.11 -2.26
N LYS A 93 -1.53 20.75 -0.97
CA LYS A 93 -2.01 19.41 -0.55
C LYS A 93 -3.38 19.06 -1.11
N LYS A 94 -4.24 20.06 -1.31
CA LYS A 94 -5.56 19.93 -1.95
C LYS A 94 -5.52 19.75 -3.46
N GLN A 95 -4.37 19.94 -4.09
CA GLN A 95 -4.12 19.76 -5.53
C GLN A 95 -3.35 18.46 -5.82
N ILE A 96 -2.86 17.78 -4.78
CA ILE A 96 -2.16 16.51 -4.89
C ILE A 96 -3.19 15.38 -4.89
N PHE A 97 -3.31 14.71 -6.02
CA PHE A 97 -4.23 13.59 -6.22
C PHE A 97 -3.51 12.39 -6.79
N PHE A 98 -3.65 11.27 -6.09
CA PHE A 98 -3.28 9.95 -6.60
C PHE A 98 -4.22 8.90 -6.01
N PRO A 99 -4.38 7.75 -6.69
CA PRO A 99 -5.16 6.65 -6.16
C PRO A 99 -4.67 6.26 -4.76
N SER A 100 -5.59 5.82 -3.91
CA SER A 100 -5.22 5.37 -2.58
C SER A 100 -4.38 4.10 -2.71
N PRO A 101 -3.22 4.02 -2.04
CA PRO A 101 -2.44 2.79 -2.05
C PRO A 101 -3.25 1.67 -1.40
N ASP A 102 -2.94 0.43 -1.77
CA ASP A 102 -3.65 -0.73 -1.21
C ASP A 102 -3.24 -1.02 0.25
N LEU A 103 -2.01 -0.62 0.63
CA LEU A 103 -1.40 -0.91 1.93
C LEU A 103 -0.58 0.27 2.44
N ILE A 104 -0.72 0.61 3.72
CA ILE A 104 0.19 1.52 4.44
C ILE A 104 0.64 0.86 5.73
N VAL A 105 1.93 0.88 6.00
CA VAL A 105 2.55 0.32 7.20
C VAL A 105 3.07 1.44 8.09
N LEU A 106 2.61 1.44 9.33
CA LEU A 106 2.90 2.47 10.33
C LEU A 106 3.70 1.89 11.49
N SER A 107 4.69 2.64 11.97
CA SER A 107 5.31 2.48 13.27
C SER A 107 4.67 3.44 14.26
N LEU A 108 4.03 2.87 15.28
CA LEU A 108 3.29 3.58 16.31
C LEU A 108 3.99 3.42 17.66
N ASN A 109 4.00 4.48 18.45
CA ASN A 109 4.43 4.37 19.84
C ASN A 109 3.36 3.65 20.68
N LYS A 110 3.78 3.06 21.80
CA LYS A 110 2.92 2.23 22.66
C LYS A 110 1.72 3.00 23.25
N SER A 111 1.88 4.28 23.54
CA SER A 111 0.82 5.12 24.13
C SER A 111 -0.28 5.36 23.11
N PHE A 112 0.08 5.79 21.90
CA PHE A 112 -0.84 5.98 20.77
C PHE A 112 -1.58 4.68 20.43
N TYR A 113 -0.83 3.57 20.33
CA TYR A 113 -1.38 2.26 20.00
C TYR A 113 -2.45 1.78 21.00
N LYS A 114 -2.30 2.14 22.29
CA LYS A 114 -3.29 1.83 23.32
C LYS A 114 -4.47 2.79 23.32
N LEU A 115 -4.22 4.10 23.15
CA LEU A 115 -5.24 5.14 23.18
C LEU A 115 -6.32 4.91 22.11
N HIS A 116 -5.90 4.50 20.92
CA HIS A 116 -6.77 4.31 19.75
C HIS A 116 -7.27 2.87 19.57
N ASN A 117 -7.14 2.01 20.59
CA ASN A 117 -7.56 0.61 20.55
C ASN A 117 -7.13 -0.17 19.28
N ILE A 118 -5.89 0.05 18.82
CA ILE A 118 -5.42 -0.44 17.52
C ILE A 118 -5.41 -1.98 17.45
N VAL A 119 -5.27 -2.67 18.58
CA VAL A 119 -5.30 -4.15 18.63
C VAL A 119 -6.63 -4.68 18.11
N ASP A 120 -7.74 -4.16 18.60
CA ASP A 120 -9.07 -4.66 18.26
C ASP A 120 -9.42 -4.32 16.80
N LEU A 121 -9.01 -3.13 16.35
CA LEU A 121 -9.18 -2.72 14.94
C LEU A 121 -8.37 -3.60 13.99
N LEU A 122 -7.13 -3.96 14.35
CA LEU A 122 -6.34 -4.91 13.58
C LEU A 122 -6.92 -6.33 13.64
N ASP A 123 -7.48 -6.77 14.77
CA ASP A 123 -8.15 -8.08 14.88
C ASP A 123 -9.41 -8.16 14.00
N GLN A 124 -10.21 -7.09 13.97
CA GLN A 124 -11.31 -6.94 13.03
C GLN A 124 -10.82 -6.98 11.59
N GLN A 125 -9.82 -6.18 11.23
CA GLN A 125 -9.28 -6.13 9.88
C GLN A 125 -8.65 -7.46 9.43
N ALA A 126 -8.02 -8.22 10.33
CA ALA A 126 -7.48 -9.54 10.00
C ALA A 126 -8.58 -10.53 9.61
N ARG A 127 -9.81 -10.34 10.12
CA ARG A 127 -10.98 -11.17 9.79
C ARG A 127 -11.73 -10.63 8.57
N THR A 128 -11.85 -9.30 8.47
CA THR A 128 -12.58 -8.56 7.44
C THR A 128 -11.75 -7.36 6.95
N PRO A 129 -10.76 -7.57 6.07
CA PRO A 129 -9.74 -6.58 5.72
C PRO A 129 -10.22 -5.33 4.99
N TYR A 130 -11.47 -5.31 4.52
CA TYR A 130 -12.08 -4.18 3.81
C TYR A 130 -13.27 -3.56 4.55
N GLN A 131 -13.44 -3.91 5.83
CA GLN A 131 -14.53 -3.42 6.68
C GLN A 131 -14.00 -3.01 8.06
N SER A 132 -12.76 -2.53 8.11
CA SER A 132 -12.14 -2.06 9.33
C SER A 132 -12.50 -0.59 9.57
N ASN A 133 -12.45 -0.17 10.83
CA ASN A 133 -12.48 1.26 11.18
C ASN A 133 -11.06 1.80 11.43
N LEU A 134 -10.03 1.08 11.01
CA LEU A 134 -8.64 1.48 11.25
C LEU A 134 -8.27 2.77 10.50
N TYR A 135 -8.61 2.92 9.22
CA TYR A 135 -8.35 4.18 8.52
C TYR A 135 -9.08 5.36 9.19
N PRO A 136 -10.41 5.32 9.42
CA PRO A 136 -11.13 6.42 10.09
C PRO A 136 -10.56 6.79 11.46
N GLU A 137 -10.12 5.82 12.25
CA GLU A 137 -9.51 6.07 13.57
C GLU A 137 -8.16 6.80 13.47
N LEU A 138 -7.41 6.54 12.40
CA LEU A 138 -6.06 7.09 12.20
C LEU A 138 -6.04 8.37 11.35
N GLU A 139 -7.15 8.74 10.72
CA GLU A 139 -7.25 9.95 9.91
C GLU A 139 -6.95 11.20 10.76
N GLY A 140 -6.01 12.03 10.29
CA GLY A 140 -5.55 13.22 10.98
C GLY A 140 -4.73 12.95 12.25
N GLN A 141 -4.26 11.72 12.49
CA GLN A 141 -3.56 11.34 13.73
C GLN A 141 -2.08 10.95 13.53
N ILE A 142 -1.63 10.81 12.29
CA ILE A 142 -0.32 10.25 11.94
C ILE A 142 0.71 11.36 11.71
N THR A 143 1.96 11.16 12.12
CA THR A 143 3.09 12.02 11.74
C THR A 143 3.84 11.43 10.55
N ALA A 144 4.55 12.25 9.78
CA ALA A 144 5.32 11.78 8.63
C ALA A 144 6.28 10.64 9.00
N SER A 145 6.91 10.73 10.17
CA SER A 145 7.82 9.73 10.72
C SER A 145 7.17 8.39 11.11
N ASN A 146 5.85 8.31 11.21
CA ASN A 146 5.17 7.05 11.49
C ASN A 146 5.11 6.14 10.26
N ILE A 147 5.14 6.67 9.03
CA ILE A 147 5.07 5.85 7.81
C ILE A 147 6.40 5.12 7.66
N LEU A 148 6.36 3.78 7.66
CA LEU A 148 7.51 2.96 7.30
C LEU A 148 7.51 2.70 5.79
N SER A 149 6.37 2.21 5.32
CA SER A 149 6.21 1.82 3.93
C SER A 149 4.79 1.93 3.44
N VAL A 150 4.68 2.03 2.12
CA VAL A 150 3.45 1.99 1.35
C VAL A 150 3.60 0.90 0.33
N ALA A 151 2.51 0.20 0.00
CA ALA A 151 2.57 -0.81 -1.04
C ALA A 151 1.28 -0.86 -1.86
N SER A 152 1.44 -1.27 -3.11
CA SER A 152 0.33 -1.76 -3.92
C SER A 152 0.29 -3.27 -3.91
N LEU A 153 -0.91 -3.81 -3.81
CA LEU A 153 -1.23 -5.22 -3.79
C LEU A 153 -2.08 -5.55 -5.01
N LYS A 154 -1.57 -6.42 -5.88
CA LYS A 154 -2.27 -6.84 -7.09
C LYS A 154 -2.19 -8.35 -7.28
N THR A 155 -3.11 -8.90 -8.07
CA THR A 155 -2.96 -10.29 -8.52
C THR A 155 -1.84 -10.42 -9.55
N SER A 156 -1.83 -9.53 -10.53
CA SER A 156 -0.78 -9.41 -11.55
C SER A 156 -0.78 -8.01 -12.17
N TYR A 157 0.35 -7.64 -12.78
CA TYR A 157 0.59 -6.32 -13.38
C TYR A 157 0.34 -6.32 -14.89
N ARG A 158 -0.87 -6.64 -15.32
CA ARG A 158 -1.28 -6.47 -16.73
C ARG A 158 -1.02 -5.02 -17.19
N PRO A 159 -0.74 -4.76 -18.48
CA PRO A 159 -0.44 -3.42 -18.99
C PRO A 159 -1.40 -2.33 -18.52
N ASP A 160 -2.70 -2.60 -18.47
CA ASP A 160 -3.74 -1.69 -17.98
C ASP A 160 -3.68 -1.44 -16.46
N ARG A 161 -3.15 -2.40 -15.68
CA ARG A 161 -3.15 -2.37 -14.20
C ARG A 161 -1.83 -1.93 -13.58
N ARG A 162 -0.74 -1.91 -14.35
CA ARG A 162 0.60 -1.54 -13.83
C ARG A 162 0.80 -0.04 -13.68
N TYR A 163 0.11 0.78 -14.47
CA TYR A 163 0.35 2.23 -14.45
C TYR A 163 -0.24 2.92 -13.22
N GLN A 164 -1.32 2.38 -12.66
CA GLN A 164 -1.88 2.89 -11.41
C GLN A 164 -0.86 2.85 -10.26
N PRO A 165 -0.28 1.69 -9.89
CA PRO A 165 0.71 1.64 -8.83
C PRO A 165 1.99 2.40 -9.18
N LEU A 166 2.41 2.47 -10.46
CA LEU A 166 3.56 3.29 -10.83
C LEU A 166 3.30 4.79 -10.65
N PHE A 167 2.08 5.26 -10.91
CA PHE A 167 1.69 6.63 -10.65
C PHE A 167 1.65 6.93 -9.14
N GLU A 168 1.12 6.00 -8.33
CA GLU A 168 1.19 6.07 -6.87
C GLU A 168 2.65 6.18 -6.39
N THR A 169 3.54 5.30 -6.88
CA THR A 169 4.98 5.34 -6.60
C THR A 169 5.59 6.69 -6.95
N ALA A 170 5.27 7.26 -8.12
CA ALA A 170 5.82 8.53 -8.58
C ALA A 170 5.47 9.68 -7.64
N MET A 171 4.21 9.72 -7.20
CA MET A 171 3.73 10.75 -6.29
C MET A 171 4.33 10.59 -4.90
N ILE A 172 4.34 9.38 -4.35
CA ILE A 172 4.91 9.11 -3.03
C ILE A 172 6.41 9.40 -3.03
N LYS A 173 7.16 8.92 -4.03
CA LYS A 173 8.60 9.17 -4.10
C LYS A 173 8.95 10.64 -4.32
N ALA A 174 8.16 11.38 -5.10
CA ALA A 174 8.35 12.82 -5.24
C ALA A 174 8.18 13.55 -3.89
N ILE A 175 7.17 13.18 -3.11
CA ILE A 175 6.96 13.70 -1.75
C ILE A 175 8.12 13.28 -0.85
N THR A 176 8.46 11.99 -0.84
CA THR A 176 9.51 11.42 -0.01
C THR A 176 10.84 12.11 -0.25
N TYR A 177 11.22 12.30 -1.51
CA TYR A 177 12.48 12.94 -1.86
C TYR A 177 12.44 14.44 -1.60
N GLY A 178 11.39 15.13 -2.04
CA GLY A 178 11.27 16.58 -1.91
C GLY A 178 11.18 17.08 -0.46
N LEU A 179 10.77 16.20 0.46
CA LEU A 179 10.57 16.52 1.88
C LEU A 179 11.47 15.69 2.80
N GLU A 180 12.50 15.02 2.27
CA GLU A 180 13.46 14.22 3.05
C GLU A 180 12.83 13.15 3.95
N GLN A 181 11.75 12.52 3.48
CA GLN A 181 11.16 11.38 4.16
C GLN A 181 11.91 10.09 3.81
N ASN A 182 11.77 9.06 4.66
CA ASN A 182 12.40 7.75 4.46
C ASN A 182 11.40 6.67 4.03
N TRP A 183 10.20 7.06 3.58
CA TRP A 183 9.13 6.13 3.21
C TRP A 183 9.54 5.23 2.05
N LYS A 184 9.29 3.93 2.21
CA LYS A 184 9.50 2.93 1.16
C LYS A 184 8.23 2.67 0.39
N TYR A 185 8.35 2.39 -0.90
CA TYR A 185 7.25 1.98 -1.75
C TYR A 185 7.51 0.61 -2.37
N TYR A 186 6.59 -0.33 -2.15
CA TYR A 186 6.70 -1.70 -2.61
C TYR A 186 5.57 -2.09 -3.56
N MET A 187 5.89 -3.01 -4.48
CA MET A 187 4.91 -3.63 -5.36
C MET A 187 4.78 -5.10 -4.98
N ILE A 188 3.59 -5.54 -4.59
CA ILE A 188 3.34 -6.91 -4.14
C ILE A 188 2.33 -7.57 -5.06
N ALA A 189 2.67 -8.72 -5.63
CA ALA A 189 1.73 -9.46 -6.45
C ALA A 189 1.79 -10.98 -6.29
N SER A 190 0.72 -11.66 -6.65
CA SER A 190 0.74 -13.14 -6.69
C SER A 190 1.51 -13.68 -7.89
N GLN A 191 1.59 -12.88 -8.96
CA GLN A 191 2.26 -13.21 -10.20
C GLN A 191 2.86 -11.95 -10.84
N VAL A 192 4.10 -12.05 -11.30
CA VAL A 192 4.81 -10.98 -12.00
C VAL A 192 5.45 -11.61 -13.24
N SER A 193 5.32 -10.98 -14.40
CA SER A 193 6.00 -11.46 -15.61
C SER A 193 7.45 -10.99 -15.65
N THR A 194 8.32 -11.68 -16.38
CA THR A 194 9.72 -11.25 -16.57
C THR A 194 9.81 -9.84 -17.14
N SER A 195 8.90 -9.46 -18.03
CA SER A 195 8.82 -8.10 -18.57
C SER A 195 8.50 -7.06 -17.50
N ASP A 196 7.67 -7.42 -16.51
CA ASP A 196 7.33 -6.53 -15.40
C ASP A 196 8.51 -6.39 -14.43
N GLU A 197 9.23 -7.49 -14.14
CA GLU A 197 10.45 -7.44 -13.32
C GLU A 197 11.52 -6.55 -13.96
N ILE A 198 11.77 -6.73 -15.27
CA ILE A 198 12.70 -5.88 -16.03
C ILE A 198 12.24 -4.42 -15.98
N LEU A 199 10.94 -4.17 -16.18
CA LEU A 199 10.40 -2.82 -16.14
C LEU A 199 10.62 -2.18 -14.76
N PHE A 200 10.17 -2.81 -13.68
CA PHE A 200 10.22 -2.22 -12.34
C PHE A 200 11.65 -2.02 -11.83
N ASN A 201 12.61 -2.86 -12.26
CA ASN A 201 14.01 -2.72 -11.89
C ASN A 201 14.75 -1.61 -12.67
N ASN A 202 14.28 -1.24 -13.86
CA ASN A 202 14.97 -0.29 -14.75
C ASN A 202 14.25 1.05 -14.91
N LEU A 203 13.02 1.19 -14.40
CA LEU A 203 12.29 2.45 -14.49
C LEU A 203 12.98 3.54 -13.68
N ILE A 204 13.12 4.70 -14.31
CA ILE A 204 13.45 5.95 -13.64
C ILE A 204 12.16 6.65 -13.22
N SER A 205 12.15 7.19 -12.00
CA SER A 205 11.00 7.96 -11.54
C SER A 205 10.95 9.33 -12.25
N PRO A 206 9.77 9.91 -12.53
CA PRO A 206 9.69 11.21 -13.21
C PRO A 206 10.44 12.34 -12.50
N HIS A 207 10.42 12.37 -11.15
CA HIS A 207 11.16 13.38 -10.39
C HIS A 207 12.67 13.16 -10.48
N GLU A 208 13.16 11.92 -10.46
CA GLU A 208 14.60 11.62 -10.59
C GLU A 208 15.18 12.08 -11.94
N ILE A 209 14.39 12.11 -13.02
CA ILE A 209 14.81 12.72 -14.30
C ILE A 209 15.18 14.19 -14.08
N VAL A 210 14.29 14.95 -13.41
CA VAL A 210 14.51 16.37 -13.11
C VAL A 210 15.69 16.55 -12.16
N MET A 211 15.78 15.73 -11.11
CA MET A 211 16.87 15.82 -10.14
C MET A 211 18.24 15.53 -10.77
N LYS A 212 18.32 14.55 -11.69
CA LYS A 212 19.54 14.26 -12.46
C LYS A 212 19.91 15.42 -13.38
N TYR A 213 18.92 16.03 -14.04
CA TYR A 213 19.13 17.20 -14.87
C TYR A 213 19.65 18.41 -14.07
N LEU A 214 19.17 18.58 -12.83
CA LEU A 214 19.60 19.64 -11.92
C LEU A 214 20.90 19.31 -11.13
N GLU A 215 21.57 18.21 -11.46
CA GLU A 215 22.82 17.75 -10.82
C GLU A 215 22.76 17.64 -9.28
N VAL A 216 21.57 17.38 -8.73
CA VAL A 216 21.43 17.18 -7.29
C VAL A 216 22.12 15.86 -6.92
N LYS A 217 23.00 15.91 -5.92
CA LYS A 217 23.74 14.74 -5.44
C LYS A 217 22.86 13.90 -4.50
N ASN A 218 23.16 12.59 -4.39
CA ASN A 218 22.47 11.64 -3.50
C ASN A 218 20.98 11.36 -3.82
N VAL A 219 20.56 11.48 -5.09
CA VAL A 219 19.18 11.23 -5.53
C VAL A 219 18.92 9.76 -5.92
N SER A 220 19.92 8.88 -5.83
CA SER A 220 19.75 7.50 -6.31
C SER A 220 18.94 6.67 -5.31
N THR A 221 17.62 6.71 -5.45
CA THR A 221 16.70 5.74 -4.86
C THR A 221 15.98 5.03 -5.98
N ARG A 222 15.86 3.70 -5.89
CA ARG A 222 15.05 2.95 -6.85
C ARG A 222 13.64 3.53 -6.92
N PHE A 223 13.06 3.57 -8.12
CA PHE A 223 11.70 4.06 -8.31
C PHE A 223 10.72 3.25 -7.45
N VAL A 224 10.72 1.93 -7.63
CA VAL A 224 10.08 0.97 -6.73
C VAL A 224 11.18 0.37 -5.86
N ASP A 225 11.08 0.44 -4.54
CA ASP A 225 12.17 -0.04 -3.66
C ASP A 225 12.41 -1.54 -3.85
N GLN A 226 11.32 -2.32 -3.89
CA GLN A 226 11.36 -3.74 -4.21
C GLN A 226 10.00 -4.23 -4.73
N THR A 227 10.03 -5.22 -5.62
CA THR A 227 8.85 -6.00 -6.02
C THR A 227 8.88 -7.36 -5.34
N TYR A 228 7.76 -7.79 -4.76
CA TYR A 228 7.62 -9.09 -4.11
C TYR A 228 6.53 -9.93 -4.77
N ILE A 229 6.82 -11.23 -4.86
CA ILE A 229 5.88 -12.24 -5.30
C ILE A 229 5.43 -13.06 -4.09
N TYR A 230 4.13 -13.17 -3.87
CA TYR A 230 3.58 -14.06 -2.85
C TYR A 230 2.83 -15.24 -3.46
N LYS A 231 3.03 -16.41 -2.88
CA LYS A 231 2.41 -17.67 -3.34
C LYS A 231 1.79 -18.47 -2.21
N ASP A 232 2.17 -18.14 -0.97
CA ASP A 232 1.85 -18.89 0.23
C ASP A 232 1.96 -17.96 1.46
N LYS A 233 1.69 -18.53 2.63
CA LYS A 233 1.76 -17.81 3.91
C LYS A 233 3.19 -17.38 4.27
N ASP A 234 4.20 -18.17 3.90
CA ASP A 234 5.59 -17.92 4.28
C ASP A 234 6.19 -16.76 3.50
N SER A 235 5.88 -16.68 2.20
CA SER A 235 6.20 -15.52 1.36
C SER A 235 5.54 -14.26 1.89
N LEU A 236 4.26 -14.29 2.30
CA LEU A 236 3.62 -13.15 2.96
C LEU A 236 4.27 -12.79 4.31
N SER A 237 4.73 -13.77 5.09
CA SER A 237 5.45 -13.51 6.34
C SER A 237 6.83 -12.89 6.09
N HIS A 238 7.51 -13.27 5.01
CA HIS A 238 8.74 -12.61 4.59
C HIS A 238 8.45 -11.17 4.16
N ILE A 239 7.46 -10.96 3.29
CA ILE A 239 7.05 -9.62 2.84
C ILE A 239 6.71 -8.73 4.04
N PHE A 240 5.94 -9.22 5.02
CA PHE A 240 5.64 -8.46 6.23
C PHE A 240 6.91 -7.95 6.92
N ARG A 241 7.93 -8.80 7.09
CA ARG A 241 9.20 -8.39 7.72
C ARG A 241 9.87 -7.26 6.94
N GLU A 242 9.92 -7.36 5.63
CA GLU A 242 10.48 -6.33 4.75
C GLU A 242 9.70 -5.02 4.84
N LEU A 243 8.36 -5.08 4.82
CA LEU A 243 7.51 -3.89 4.94
C LEU A 243 7.67 -3.16 6.28
N THR A 244 8.03 -3.89 7.34
CA THR A 244 8.19 -3.37 8.70
C THR A 244 9.63 -3.09 9.11
N ALA A 245 10.61 -3.35 8.24
CA ALA A 245 12.01 -3.10 8.56
C ALA A 245 12.23 -1.60 8.79
N GLN A 246 12.74 -1.26 9.97
CA GLN A 246 13.17 0.11 10.27
C GLN A 246 14.55 0.33 9.64
N ASN A 247 14.74 1.48 8.97
CA ASN A 247 16.06 1.91 8.50
C ASN A 247 16.89 2.45 9.67
#